data_AF-A0A348ZUR5-F1
#
_entry.id   AF-A0A348ZUR5-F1
#
_cell.length_a   1.000
_cell.length_b   1.000
_cell.length_c   1.000
_cell.angle_alpha   90.00
_cell.angle_beta   90.00
_cell.angle_gamma   90.00
#
_symmetry.space_group_name_H-M   'P 1'
#
loop_
_entity.id
_entity.type
_entity.pdbx_description
1 polymer ?
#
loop_
_entity_poly.entity_id
_entity_poly.type
_entity_poly.pdbx_seq_one_letter_code
_entity_poly.pdbx_strand_id
1 'polypeptide(L)'
;MMTEIWHIVKVISPYINFFVLLWLLLKFGGAALKQFVKGRHDEVKEKVETAERLITESEQLKASYEQKLAGLDAEIEEFRQAAVAEIEKEKNRILTEAQAMAGRIEEQARLAYEQEMKEALAKVRAEITRQTLELAEQRVKEEFKKEDHDRLVDEFIEKLRSLN
;
A
#
# COMPACT_ATOMS: atom_id res chain seq x y z
N MET A 1 -9.84 57.41 -99.50
CA MET A 1 -10.48 56.23 -98.86
C MET A 1 -9.60 55.60 -97.77
N MET A 2 -8.27 55.46 -97.99
CA MET A 2 -7.36 54.85 -97.01
C MET A 2 -7.09 55.69 -95.75
N THR A 3 -7.17 57.03 -95.84
CA THR A 3 -6.90 57.98 -94.75
C THR A 3 -8.04 58.06 -93.72
N GLU A 4 -9.29 57.96 -94.16
CA GLU A 4 -10.48 57.97 -93.29
C GLU A 4 -10.55 56.75 -92.37
N ILE A 5 -10.16 55.57 -92.90
CA ILE A 5 -10.10 54.31 -92.14
C ILE A 5 -9.08 54.42 -91.01
N TRP A 6 -7.96 55.11 -91.22
CA TRP A 6 -6.91 55.24 -90.21
C TRP A 6 -7.31 56.13 -89.03
N HIS A 7 -8.10 57.19 -89.28
CA HIS A 7 -8.65 58.04 -88.21
C HIS A 7 -9.67 57.29 -87.35
N ILE A 8 -10.56 56.51 -87.96
CA ILE A 8 -11.55 55.70 -87.25
C ILE A 8 -10.88 54.64 -86.37
N VAL A 9 -9.86 53.95 -86.90
CA VAL A 9 -9.10 52.93 -86.14
C VAL A 9 -8.40 53.55 -84.92
N LYS A 10 -7.81 54.75 -85.07
CA LYS A 10 -7.18 55.46 -83.95
C LYS A 10 -8.15 55.86 -82.84
N VAL A 11 -9.38 56.25 -83.20
CA VAL A 11 -10.40 56.65 -82.22
C VAL A 11 -11.00 55.44 -81.52
N ILE A 12 -11.16 54.30 -82.20
CA ILE A 12 -11.81 53.09 -81.64
C ILE A 12 -10.86 52.24 -80.78
N SER A 13 -9.56 52.22 -81.09
CA SER A 13 -8.56 51.38 -80.39
C SER A 13 -8.53 51.55 -78.86
N PRO A 14 -8.61 52.76 -78.27
CA PRO A 14 -8.66 52.95 -76.81
C PRO A 14 -9.89 52.34 -76.17
N TYR A 15 -11.05 52.41 -76.84
CA TYR A 15 -12.30 51.83 -76.33
C TYR A 15 -12.25 50.31 -76.33
N ILE A 16 -11.73 49.70 -77.40
CA ILE A 16 -11.53 48.23 -77.44
C ILE A 16 -10.59 47.80 -76.32
N ASN A 17 -9.46 48.49 -76.13
CA ASN A 17 -8.53 48.18 -75.05
C ASN A 17 -9.18 48.34 -73.67
N PHE A 18 -9.96 49.40 -73.45
CA PHE A 18 -10.70 49.62 -72.22
C PHE A 18 -11.73 48.51 -71.95
N PHE A 19 -12.51 48.10 -72.95
CA PHE A 19 -13.49 47.03 -72.79
C PHE A 19 -12.85 45.66 -72.57
N VAL A 20 -11.72 45.36 -73.23
CA VAL A 20 -10.95 44.14 -72.98
C VAL A 20 -10.40 44.14 -71.55
N LEU A 21 -9.82 45.25 -71.10
CA LEU A 21 -9.33 45.41 -69.73
C LEU A 21 -10.47 45.31 -68.71
N LEU A 22 -11.61 45.94 -68.99
CA LEU A 22 -12.80 45.89 -68.14
C LEU A 22 -13.37 44.46 -68.04
N TRP A 23 -13.40 43.73 -69.16
CA TRP A 23 -13.85 42.34 -69.18
C TRP A 23 -12.90 41.44 -68.36
N LEU A 24 -11.58 41.62 -68.50
CA LEU A 24 -10.61 40.91 -67.67
C LEU A 24 -10.76 41.28 -66.18
N LEU A 25 -10.93 42.55 -65.85
CA LEU A 25 -11.11 43.01 -64.46
C LEU A 25 -12.39 42.43 -63.83
N LEU A 26 -13.51 42.41 -64.55
CA LEU A 26 -14.75 41.84 -64.06
C LEU A 26 -14.64 40.31 -63.91
N LYS A 27 -13.99 39.64 -64.86
CA LYS A 27 -13.80 38.18 -64.83
C LYS A 27 -12.89 37.72 -63.70
N PHE A 28 -11.77 38.40 -63.47
CA PHE A 28 -10.76 38.01 -62.47
C PHE A 28 -10.94 38.73 -61.12
N GLY A 29 -11.27 40.02 -61.12
CA GLY A 29 -11.41 40.84 -59.91
C GLY A 29 -12.64 40.49 -59.07
N GLY A 30 -13.75 40.12 -59.71
CA GLY A 30 -14.96 39.70 -58.99
C GLY A 30 -14.75 38.43 -58.15
N ALA A 31 -14.02 37.45 -58.70
CA ALA A 31 -13.69 36.22 -58.01
C ALA A 31 -12.75 36.47 -56.82
N ALA A 32 -11.67 37.24 -57.03
CA ALA A 32 -10.70 37.58 -55.98
C ALA A 32 -11.33 38.37 -54.83
N LEU A 33 -12.17 39.37 -55.13
CA LEU A 33 -12.85 40.19 -54.13
C LEU A 33 -13.85 39.36 -53.31
N LYS A 34 -14.64 38.51 -53.97
CA LYS A 34 -15.59 37.61 -53.28
C LYS A 34 -14.87 36.63 -52.36
N GLN A 35 -13.74 36.08 -52.80
CA GLN A 35 -12.94 35.16 -51.99
C GLN A 35 -12.32 35.87 -50.78
N PHE A 36 -11.83 37.09 -50.94
CA PHE A 36 -11.28 37.87 -49.83
C PHE A 36 -12.33 38.22 -48.77
N VAL A 37 -13.50 38.72 -49.20
CA VAL A 37 -14.60 39.06 -48.29
C VAL A 37 -15.14 37.81 -47.59
N LYS A 38 -15.31 36.71 -48.32
CA LYS A 38 -15.75 35.44 -47.75
C LYS A 38 -14.73 34.89 -46.76
N GLY A 39 -13.44 34.90 -47.10
CA GLY A 39 -12.38 34.44 -46.20
C GLY A 39 -12.32 35.23 -44.89
N ARG A 40 -12.50 36.56 -44.94
CA ARG A 40 -12.58 37.39 -43.72
C ARG A 40 -13.83 37.12 -42.90
N HIS A 41 -14.97 36.89 -43.56
CA HIS A 41 -16.21 36.53 -42.87
C HIS A 41 -16.09 35.16 -42.18
N ASP A 42 -15.56 34.16 -42.90
CA ASP A 42 -15.37 32.81 -42.39
C ASP A 42 -14.35 32.79 -41.22
N GLU A 43 -13.25 33.54 -41.32
CA GLU A 43 -12.26 33.68 -40.22
C GLU A 43 -12.87 34.28 -38.95
N VAL A 44 -13.69 35.33 -39.08
CA VAL A 44 -14.36 35.95 -37.93
C VAL A 44 -15.40 35.00 -37.35
N LYS A 45 -16.17 34.32 -38.19
CA LYS A 45 -17.16 33.34 -37.77
C LYS A 45 -16.51 32.19 -37.01
N GLU A 46 -15.42 31.62 -37.54
CA GLU A 46 -14.67 30.54 -36.90
C GLU A 46 -14.10 30.98 -35.53
N LYS A 47 -13.58 32.21 -35.43
CA LYS A 47 -13.10 32.77 -34.17
C LYS A 47 -14.21 32.90 -33.12
N VAL A 48 -15.39 33.36 -33.52
CA VAL A 48 -16.55 33.48 -32.63
C VAL A 48 -17.04 32.11 -32.20
N GLU A 49 -17.24 31.17 -33.13
CA GLU A 49 -17.67 29.80 -32.82
C GLU A 49 -16.67 29.07 -31.91
N THR A 50 -15.36 29.28 -32.14
CA THR A 50 -14.32 28.72 -31.28
C THR A 50 -14.33 29.34 -29.88
N ALA A 51 -14.53 30.66 -29.78
CA ALA A 51 -14.63 31.33 -28.48
C ALA A 51 -15.85 30.86 -27.68
N GLU A 52 -17.02 30.75 -28.32
CA GLU A 52 -18.24 30.24 -27.69
C GLU A 52 -18.08 28.78 -27.23
N ARG A 53 -17.45 27.94 -28.05
CA ARG A 53 -17.13 26.55 -27.67
C ARG A 53 -16.20 26.50 -26.46
N LEU A 54 -15.12 27.28 -26.46
CA LEU A 54 -14.17 27.31 -25.34
C LEU A 54 -14.80 27.81 -24.05
N ILE A 55 -15.68 28.82 -24.12
CA ILE A 55 -16.43 29.31 -22.96
C ILE A 55 -17.31 28.18 -22.42
N THR A 56 -18.08 27.53 -23.28
CA THR A 56 -18.98 26.44 -22.88
C THR A 56 -18.20 25.26 -22.27
N GLU A 57 -17.09 24.85 -22.88
CA GLU A 57 -16.22 23.80 -22.36
C GLU A 57 -15.61 24.19 -21.01
N SER A 58 -15.19 25.45 -20.85
CA SER A 58 -14.64 25.95 -19.59
C SER A 58 -15.68 25.98 -18.47
N GLU A 59 -16.92 26.40 -18.77
CA GLU A 59 -18.03 26.40 -17.81
C GLU A 59 -18.40 24.98 -17.39
N GLN A 60 -18.48 24.03 -18.34
CA GLN A 60 -18.73 22.62 -18.04
C GLN A 60 -17.62 22.02 -17.18
N LEU A 61 -16.35 22.32 -17.50
CA LEU A 61 -15.21 21.85 -16.75
C LEU A 61 -15.23 22.41 -15.32
N LYS A 62 -15.49 23.71 -15.17
CA LYS A 62 -15.63 24.38 -13.88
C LYS A 62 -16.74 23.74 -13.05
N ALA A 63 -17.92 23.53 -13.63
CA ALA A 63 -19.04 22.86 -12.94
C ALA A 63 -18.67 21.43 -12.48
N SER A 64 -17.96 20.68 -13.32
CA SER A 64 -17.46 19.33 -12.97
C SER A 64 -16.49 19.38 -11.78
N TYR A 65 -15.57 20.35 -11.76
CA TYR A 65 -14.63 20.52 -10.65
C TYR A 65 -15.32 20.99 -9.37
N GLU A 66 -16.26 21.92 -9.46
CA GLU A 66 -17.04 22.38 -8.30
C GLU A 66 -17.85 21.23 -7.69
N GLN A 67 -18.46 20.38 -8.52
CA GLN A 67 -19.18 19.20 -8.04
C GLN A 67 -18.25 18.20 -7.36
N LYS A 68 -17.06 17.94 -7.93
CA LYS A 68 -16.05 17.06 -7.33
C LYS A 68 -15.55 17.64 -5.99
N LEU A 69 -15.29 18.94 -5.93
CA LEU A 69 -14.86 19.60 -4.70
C LEU A 69 -15.94 19.57 -3.62
N ALA A 70 -17.21 19.75 -3.99
CA ALA A 70 -18.33 19.67 -3.05
C ALA A 70 -18.50 18.26 -2.45
N GLY A 71 -18.18 17.20 -3.21
CA GLY A 71 -18.19 15.83 -2.71
C GLY A 71 -16.97 15.44 -1.88
N LEU A 72 -15.85 16.15 -2.06
CA LEU A 72 -14.57 15.80 -1.45
C LEU A 72 -14.60 15.90 0.08
N ASP A 73 -15.25 16.92 0.64
CA ASP A 73 -15.34 17.09 2.09
C ASP A 73 -16.12 15.93 2.75
N ALA A 74 -17.18 15.46 2.09
CA ALA A 74 -17.95 14.30 2.55
C ALA A 74 -17.14 13.00 2.45
N GLU A 75 -16.40 12.81 1.35
CA GLU A 75 -15.52 11.65 1.16
C GLU A 75 -14.37 11.64 2.18
N ILE A 76 -13.79 12.79 2.50
CA ILE A 76 -12.77 12.94 3.55
C ILE A 76 -13.35 12.58 4.91
N GLU A 77 -14.56 13.05 5.23
CA GLU A 77 -15.18 12.75 6.51
C GLU A 77 -15.55 11.27 6.63
N GLU A 78 -16.06 10.65 5.56
CA GLU A 78 -16.31 9.20 5.51
C GLU A 78 -15.02 8.40 5.69
N PHE A 79 -13.96 8.78 4.97
CA PHE A 79 -12.64 8.16 5.10
C PHE A 79 -12.10 8.28 6.53
N ARG A 80 -12.24 9.46 7.13
CA ARG A 80 -11.81 9.71 8.51
C ARG A 80 -12.58 8.85 9.50
N GLN A 81 -13.90 8.73 9.35
CA GLN A 81 -14.73 7.88 10.21
C GLN A 81 -14.37 6.41 10.07
N ALA A 82 -14.19 5.92 8.84
CA ALA A 82 -13.74 4.56 8.58
C ALA A 82 -12.35 4.29 9.18
N ALA A 83 -11.41 5.24 9.06
CA ALA A 83 -10.08 5.13 9.64
C ALA A 83 -10.12 5.07 11.17
N VAL A 84 -10.94 5.90 11.82
CA VAL A 84 -11.10 5.86 13.29
C VAL A 84 -11.68 4.52 13.75
N ALA A 85 -12.71 4.01 13.06
CA ALA A 85 -13.30 2.72 13.39
C ALA A 85 -12.29 1.56 13.26
N GLU A 86 -11.47 1.57 12.21
CA GLU A 86 -10.44 0.53 12.02
C GLU A 86 -9.33 0.65 13.08
N ILE A 87 -8.93 1.88 13.44
CA ILE A 87 -7.96 2.10 14.52
C ILE A 87 -8.48 1.56 15.85
N GLU A 88 -9.75 1.81 16.19
CA GLU A 88 -10.33 1.31 17.45
C GLU A 88 -10.40 -0.22 17.47
N LYS A 89 -10.81 -0.83 16.35
CA LYS A 89 -10.84 -2.28 16.19
C LYS A 89 -9.44 -2.89 16.34
N GLU A 90 -8.44 -2.30 15.68
CA GLU A 90 -7.06 -2.78 15.75
C GLU A 90 -6.46 -2.59 17.13
N LYS A 91 -6.74 -1.46 17.79
CA LYS A 91 -6.35 -1.23 19.19
C LYS A 91 -6.93 -2.31 20.10
N ASN A 92 -8.21 -2.63 19.95
CA ASN A 92 -8.86 -3.68 20.74
C ASN A 92 -8.27 -5.06 20.46
N ARG A 93 -7.93 -5.36 19.20
CA ARG A 93 -7.24 -6.59 18.81
C ARG A 93 -5.88 -6.69 19.48
N ILE A 94 -5.05 -5.65 19.39
CA ILE A 94 -3.73 -5.58 20.03
C ILE A 94 -3.84 -5.76 21.54
N LEU A 95 -4.78 -5.08 22.19
CA LEU A 95 -4.98 -5.21 23.64
C LEU A 95 -5.39 -6.63 24.04
N THR A 96 -6.30 -7.25 23.29
CA THR A 96 -6.77 -8.61 23.54
C THR A 96 -5.63 -9.63 23.35
N GLU A 97 -4.86 -9.47 22.28
CA GLU A 97 -3.69 -10.32 22.01
C GLU A 97 -2.61 -10.15 23.09
N ALA A 98 -2.35 -8.91 23.51
CA ALA A 98 -1.40 -8.62 24.58
C ALA A 98 -1.83 -9.24 25.92
N GLN A 99 -3.11 -9.14 26.29
CA GLN A 99 -3.65 -9.78 27.48
C GLN A 99 -3.56 -11.31 27.41
N ALA A 100 -3.90 -11.89 26.25
CA ALA A 100 -3.78 -13.33 26.04
C ALA A 100 -2.32 -13.81 26.11
N MET A 101 -1.37 -13.03 25.57
CA MET A 101 0.06 -13.33 25.68
C MET A 101 0.56 -13.20 27.11
N ALA A 102 0.17 -12.15 27.83
CA ALA A 102 0.51 -11.99 29.25
C ALA A 102 0.03 -13.18 30.09
N GLY A 103 -1.23 -13.60 29.92
CA GLY A 103 -1.76 -14.78 30.61
C GLY A 103 -1.02 -16.08 30.26
N ARG A 104 -0.59 -16.25 29.01
CA ARG A 104 0.24 -17.40 28.62
C ARG A 104 1.62 -17.36 29.27
N ILE A 105 2.24 -16.19 29.36
CA ILE A 105 3.54 -16.00 30.00
C ILE A 105 3.43 -16.33 31.49
N GLU A 106 2.39 -15.85 32.17
CA GLU A 106 2.16 -16.15 33.59
C GLU A 106 1.98 -17.66 33.82
N GLU A 107 1.17 -18.33 32.99
CA GLU A 107 0.98 -19.77 33.13
C GLU A 107 2.25 -20.56 32.82
N GLN A 108 3.01 -20.18 31.79
CA GLN A 108 4.31 -20.79 31.51
C GLN A 108 5.30 -20.58 32.64
N ALA A 109 5.36 -19.38 33.23
CA ALA A 109 6.21 -19.08 34.38
C ALA A 109 5.81 -19.90 35.61
N ARG A 110 4.51 -20.07 35.85
CA ARG A 110 4.00 -20.92 36.95
C ARG A 110 4.39 -22.39 36.76
N LEU A 111 4.20 -22.92 35.55
CA LEU A 111 4.57 -24.30 35.23
C LEU A 111 6.08 -24.52 35.34
N ALA A 112 6.89 -23.59 34.84
CA ALA A 112 8.34 -23.63 34.96
C ALA A 112 8.78 -23.60 36.44
N TYR A 113 8.19 -22.71 37.25
CA TYR A 113 8.46 -22.63 38.68
C TYR A 113 8.13 -23.94 39.40
N GLU A 114 6.96 -24.53 39.14
CA GLU A 114 6.58 -25.81 39.76
C GLU A 114 7.53 -26.93 39.39
N GLN A 115 7.99 -26.96 38.14
CA GLN A 115 8.96 -27.94 37.68
C GLN A 115 10.33 -27.72 38.34
N GLU A 116 10.83 -26.49 38.39
CA GLU A 116 12.10 -26.15 39.06
C GLU A 116 12.05 -26.47 40.56
N MET A 117 10.92 -26.23 41.23
CA MET A 117 10.74 -26.58 42.64
C MET A 117 10.78 -28.09 42.87
N LYS A 118 10.14 -28.88 42.00
CA LYS A 118 10.22 -30.35 42.06
C LYS A 118 11.65 -30.84 41.85
N GLU A 119 12.36 -30.30 40.88
CA GLU A 119 13.75 -30.66 40.60
C GLU A 119 14.69 -30.26 41.74
N ALA A 120 14.51 -29.06 42.31
CA ALA A 120 15.28 -28.59 43.46
C ALA A 120 15.07 -29.49 44.69
N LEU A 121 13.82 -29.84 45.01
CA LEU A 121 13.51 -30.75 46.11
C LEU A 121 14.10 -32.14 45.88
N ALA A 122 14.05 -32.66 44.65
CA ALA A 122 14.67 -33.94 44.29
C ALA A 122 16.19 -33.91 44.51
N LYS A 123 16.87 -32.84 44.09
CA LYS A 123 18.32 -32.64 44.32
C LYS A 123 18.65 -32.58 45.81
N VAL A 124 17.88 -31.84 46.61
CA VAL A 124 18.08 -31.76 48.06
C VAL A 124 17.91 -33.14 48.72
N ARG A 125 16.86 -33.90 48.35
CA ARG A 125 16.65 -35.26 48.89
C ARG A 125 17.79 -36.21 48.52
N ALA A 126 18.28 -36.15 47.27
CA ALA A 126 19.40 -36.95 46.82
C ALA A 126 20.67 -36.64 47.62
N GLU A 127 20.95 -35.35 47.87
CA GLU A 127 22.11 -34.92 48.65
C GLU A 127 22.02 -35.35 50.12
N ILE A 128 20.85 -35.23 50.75
CA ILE A 128 20.63 -35.73 52.13
C ILE A 128 20.86 -37.24 52.19
N THR A 129 20.35 -37.98 51.20
CA THR A 129 20.52 -39.45 51.13
C THR A 129 21.99 -39.81 51.00
N ARG A 130 22.72 -39.10 50.13
CA ARG A 130 24.16 -39.27 49.94
C ARG A 130 24.94 -39.03 51.24
N GLN A 131 24.68 -37.92 51.92
CA GLN A 131 25.34 -37.58 53.19
C GLN A 131 24.99 -38.59 54.31
N THR A 132 23.74 -39.05 54.36
CA THR A 132 23.32 -40.05 55.36
C THR A 132 24.01 -41.39 55.11
N LEU A 133 24.12 -41.82 53.85
CA LEU A 133 24.83 -43.04 53.49
C LEU A 133 26.32 -42.94 53.83
N GLU A 134 26.95 -41.80 53.53
CA GLU A 134 28.36 -41.53 53.84
C GLU A 134 28.63 -41.61 55.37
N LEU A 135 27.75 -41.00 56.18
CA LEU A 135 27.83 -41.09 57.64
C LEU A 135 27.57 -42.52 58.16
N ALA A 136 26.61 -43.23 57.59
CA ALA A 136 26.32 -44.61 57.95
C ALA A 136 27.49 -45.54 57.61
N GLU A 137 28.11 -45.40 56.43
CA GLU A 137 29.30 -46.14 56.04
C GLU A 137 30.48 -45.85 56.99
N GLN A 138 30.69 -44.58 57.35
CA GLN A 138 31.75 -44.20 58.28
C GLN A 138 31.51 -44.80 59.67
N ARG A 139 30.27 -44.74 60.18
CA ARG A 139 29.90 -45.32 61.47
C ARG A 139 30.03 -46.83 61.49
N VAL A 140 29.63 -47.51 60.41
CA VAL A 140 29.80 -48.96 60.26
C VAL A 140 31.28 -49.32 60.25
N LYS A 141 32.13 -48.58 59.52
CA LYS A 141 33.59 -48.80 59.53
C LYS A 141 34.23 -48.62 60.90
N GLU A 142 33.75 -47.65 61.69
CA GLU A 142 34.27 -47.37 63.04
C GLU A 142 33.83 -48.40 64.09
N GLU A 143 32.61 -48.94 63.98
CA GLU A 143 32.06 -49.92 64.92
C GLU A 143 32.28 -51.38 64.50
N PHE A 144 32.84 -51.63 63.30
CA PHE A 144 33.02 -52.99 62.77
C PHE A 144 33.98 -53.82 63.63
N LYS A 145 33.44 -54.78 64.37
CA LYS A 145 34.21 -55.71 65.21
C LYS A 145 34.41 -57.06 64.52
N LYS A 146 35.38 -57.82 65.01
CA LYS A 146 35.68 -59.17 64.50
C LYS A 146 34.50 -60.12 64.64
N GLU A 147 33.70 -59.98 65.70
CA GLU A 147 32.50 -60.80 65.91
C GLU A 147 31.39 -60.53 64.88
N ASP A 148 31.26 -59.29 64.38
CA ASP A 148 30.27 -58.96 63.35
C ASP A 148 30.65 -59.54 61.97
N HIS A 149 31.95 -59.67 61.70
CA HIS A 149 32.45 -60.34 60.50
C HIS A 149 32.07 -61.82 60.49
N ASP A 150 32.34 -62.53 61.59
CA ASP A 150 32.04 -63.95 61.71
C ASP A 150 30.53 -64.21 61.62
N ARG A 151 29.70 -63.36 62.25
CA ARG A 151 28.23 -63.45 62.17
C ARG A 151 27.68 -63.21 60.76
N LEU A 152 28.26 -62.29 60.00
CA LEU A 152 27.89 -62.04 58.60
C LEU A 152 28.26 -63.21 57.68
N VAL A 153 29.38 -63.89 57.93
CA VAL A 153 29.77 -65.09 57.19
C VAL A 153 28.78 -66.22 57.48
N ASP A 154 28.40 -66.42 58.74
CA ASP A 154 27.43 -67.43 59.12
C ASP A 154 26.05 -67.16 58.51
N GLU A 155 25.53 -65.92 58.57
CA GLU A 155 24.27 -65.52 57.91
C GLU A 155 24.33 -65.70 56.39
N PHE A 156 25.47 -65.40 55.75
CA PHE A 156 25.63 -65.58 54.30
C PHE A 156 25.62 -67.07 53.91
N ILE A 157 26.28 -67.93 54.70
CA ILE A 157 26.25 -69.38 54.53
C ILE A 157 24.83 -69.93 54.74
N GLU A 158 24.10 -69.42 55.72
CA GLU A 158 22.72 -69.82 55.99
C GLU A 158 21.77 -69.40 54.86
N LYS A 159 21.93 -68.17 54.35
CA LYS A 159 21.12 -67.64 53.24
C LYS A 159 21.38 -68.39 51.94
N LEU A 160 22.64 -68.74 51.63
CA LEU A 160 22.98 -69.61 50.50
C LEU A 160 22.42 -71.02 50.65
N ARG A 161 22.41 -71.57 51.88
CA ARG A 161 21.80 -72.87 52.16
C ARG A 161 20.26 -72.83 52.04
N SER A 162 19.62 -71.68 52.28
CA SER A 162 18.17 -71.49 52.13
C SER A 162 17.71 -71.22 50.68
N LEU A 163 18.65 -70.88 49.79
CA LEU A 163 18.40 -70.59 48.36
C LEU A 163 18.66 -71.80 47.45
N ASN A 164 18.97 -72.96 48.04
CA ASN A 164 19.20 -74.25 47.38
C ASN A 164 18.32 -75.32 48.04
#